data_AF-A0A2N5K8A2-F1
#
_entry.id   AF-A0A2N5K8A2-F1
#
_cell.length_a   1.000
_cell.length_b   1.000
_cell.length_c   1.000
_cell.angle_alpha   90.00
_cell.angle_beta   90.00
_cell.angle_gamma   90.00
#
_symmetry.space_group_name_H-M   'P 1'
#
loop_
_entity.id
_entity.type
_entity.pdbx_description
1 polymer ?
#
loop_
_entity_poly.entity_id
_entity_poly.type
_entity_poly.pdbx_seq_one_letter_code
_entity_poly.pdbx_strand_id
1 'polypeptide(L)'
;MARRNRCHEITDAVKAYIENAEEKSPDESPLDVKRVAAELRLSRTTLYNYGLDKLIAEGAERQRARADQVKGGDKRSAERAMIQRLRAELAQAVEQNKQLMARLCLVEANAVNLNIDPEHLYRVIPKPDCTTSFAGRENKRDTHRR
;
A
#
# COMPACT_ATOMS: atom_id res chain seq x y z
N MET A 1 -43.56 9.15 41.88
CA MET A 1 -42.47 10.05 41.42
C MET A 1 -41.17 9.32 41.10
N ALA A 2 -40.69 8.36 41.91
CA ALA A 2 -39.38 7.70 41.72
C ALA A 2 -39.16 6.94 40.39
N ARG A 3 -40.22 6.44 39.72
CA ARG A 3 -40.10 5.64 38.48
C ARG A 3 -39.71 6.47 37.24
N ARG A 4 -40.06 7.76 37.20
CA ARG A 4 -39.73 8.66 36.08
C ARG A 4 -38.27 9.09 36.10
N ASN A 5 -37.73 9.35 37.29
CA ASN A 5 -36.32 9.73 37.45
C ASN A 5 -35.38 8.60 37.01
N ARG A 6 -35.68 7.36 37.42
CA ARG A 6 -34.87 6.19 37.07
C ARG A 6 -34.87 5.86 35.57
N CYS A 7 -35.97 6.14 34.87
CA CYS A 7 -36.06 6.00 33.42
C CYS A 7 -35.13 7.01 32.71
N HIS A 8 -35.13 8.26 33.18
CA HIS A 8 -34.27 9.31 32.65
C HIS A 8 -32.78 9.00 32.87
N GLU A 9 -32.40 8.62 34.09
CA GLU A 9 -31.03 8.23 34.44
C GLU A 9 -30.52 7.07 33.54
N ILE A 10 -31.36 6.06 33.30
CA ILE A 10 -31.02 4.93 32.42
C ILE A 10 -30.90 5.38 30.97
N THR A 11 -31.79 6.26 30.51
CA THR A 11 -31.77 6.78 29.14
C THR A 11 -30.51 7.62 28.88
N ASP A 12 -30.13 8.46 29.84
CA ASP A 12 -28.94 9.31 29.74
C ASP A 12 -27.66 8.47 29.78
N ALA A 13 -27.62 7.42 30.61
CA ALA A 13 -26.50 6.47 30.63
C ALA A 13 -26.36 5.71 29.31
N VAL A 14 -27.48 5.28 28.70
CA VAL A 14 -27.47 4.61 27.38
C VAL A 14 -27.00 5.56 26.28
N LYS A 15 -27.45 6.82 26.29
CA LYS A 15 -26.98 7.83 25.32
C LYS A 15 -25.49 8.09 25.44
N ALA A 16 -24.98 8.29 26.66
CA ALA A 16 -23.55 8.49 26.90
C ALA A 16 -22.73 7.27 26.45
N TYR A 17 -23.24 6.05 26.65
CA TYR A 17 -22.59 4.85 26.13
C TYR A 17 -22.55 4.83 24.59
N ILE A 18 -23.65 5.21 23.94
CA ILE A 18 -23.74 5.26 22.47
C ILE A 18 -22.79 6.30 21.90
N GLU A 19 -22.72 7.50 22.47
CA GLU A 19 -21.78 8.55 22.04
C GLU A 19 -20.33 8.06 22.11
N ASN A 20 -19.92 7.42 23.22
CA ASN A 20 -18.60 6.86 23.36
C ASN A 20 -18.32 5.66 22.42
N ALA A 21 -19.35 4.87 22.11
CA ALA A 21 -19.24 3.75 21.19
C ALA A 21 -19.19 4.20 19.72
N GLU A 22 -19.85 5.31 19.36
CA GLU A 22 -19.83 5.92 18.02
C GLU A 22 -18.45 6.44 17.61
N GLU A 23 -17.56 6.71 18.57
CA GLU A 23 -16.17 7.08 18.32
C GLU A 23 -15.28 5.85 18.00
N LYS A 24 -15.73 4.66 18.38
CA LYS A 24 -14.98 3.41 18.22
C LYS A 24 -15.47 2.62 17.02
N SER A 25 -14.60 1.77 16.48
CA SER A 25 -14.98 0.90 15.35
C SER A 25 -16.09 -0.09 15.77
N PRO A 26 -17.04 -0.42 14.87
CA PRO A 26 -18.03 -1.48 15.09
C PRO A 26 -17.43 -2.82 15.52
N ASP A 27 -16.19 -3.10 15.12
CA ASP A 27 -15.49 -4.34 15.46
C ASP A 27 -14.96 -4.33 16.91
N GLU A 28 -14.60 -3.15 17.43
CA GLU A 28 -14.08 -2.98 18.79
C GLU A 28 -15.21 -2.88 19.82
N SER A 29 -16.24 -2.10 19.49
CA SER A 29 -17.39 -1.83 20.36
C SER A 29 -18.71 -1.90 19.59
N PRO A 30 -19.18 -3.11 19.22
CA PRO A 30 -20.47 -3.29 18.58
C PRO A 30 -21.61 -2.85 19.50
N LEU A 31 -22.44 -1.96 18.97
CA LEU A 31 -23.68 -1.52 19.61
C LEU A 31 -24.79 -2.57 19.41
N ASP A 32 -24.93 -3.46 20.39
CA ASP A 32 -26.03 -4.42 20.50
C ASP A 32 -26.69 -4.30 21.88
N VAL A 33 -28.00 -4.49 21.95
CA VAL A 33 -28.82 -4.45 23.17
C VAL A 33 -28.25 -5.38 24.25
N LYS A 34 -27.73 -6.55 23.87
CA LYS A 34 -27.10 -7.49 24.80
C LYS A 34 -25.85 -6.90 25.46
N ARG A 35 -25.02 -6.21 24.68
CA ARG A 35 -23.73 -5.68 25.13
C ARG A 35 -23.94 -4.41 25.96
N VAL A 36 -24.83 -3.53 25.52
CA VAL A 36 -25.26 -2.35 26.29
C VAL A 36 -25.87 -2.77 27.64
N ALA A 37 -26.71 -3.81 27.67
CA ALA A 37 -27.27 -4.35 28.90
C ALA A 37 -26.19 -4.90 29.85
N ALA A 38 -25.20 -5.62 29.31
CA ALA A 38 -24.09 -6.15 30.11
C ALA A 38 -23.22 -5.04 30.71
N GLU A 39 -22.88 -4.02 29.91
CA GLU A 39 -22.00 -2.92 30.35
C GLU A 39 -22.66 -2.06 31.43
N LEU A 40 -23.93 -1.72 31.23
CA LEU A 40 -24.71 -0.91 32.18
C LEU A 40 -25.29 -1.73 33.34
N ARG A 41 -25.05 -3.06 33.36
CA ARG A 41 -25.60 -4.01 34.34
C ARG A 41 -27.12 -3.93 34.46
N LEU A 42 -27.79 -3.71 33.33
CA LEU A 42 -29.25 -3.63 33.21
C LEU A 42 -29.80 -4.93 32.63
N SER A 43 -31.05 -5.26 32.98
CA SER A 43 -31.73 -6.34 32.26
C SER A 43 -32.11 -5.90 30.85
N ARG A 44 -31.98 -6.80 29.88
CA ARG A 44 -32.47 -6.55 28.50
C ARG A 44 -33.96 -6.19 28.49
N THR A 45 -34.76 -6.80 29.36
CA THR A 45 -36.18 -6.48 29.52
C THR A 45 -36.40 -5.04 29.96
N THR A 46 -35.49 -4.46 30.75
CA THR A 46 -35.55 -3.05 31.15
C THR A 46 -35.33 -2.12 29.95
N LEU A 47 -34.38 -2.46 29.07
CA LEU A 47 -34.14 -1.69 27.85
C LEU A 47 -35.33 -1.75 26.89
N TYR A 48 -35.93 -2.93 26.71
CA TYR A 48 -37.15 -3.10 25.89
C TYR A 48 -38.36 -2.38 26.49
N ASN A 49 -38.58 -2.48 27.80
CA ASN A 49 -39.69 -1.81 28.48
C ASN A 49 -39.63 -0.28 28.36
N TYR A 50 -38.42 0.27 28.20
CA TYR A 50 -38.21 1.71 27.99
C TYR A 50 -38.05 2.10 26.51
N GLY A 51 -38.16 1.16 25.56
CA GLY A 51 -38.05 1.43 24.13
C GLY A 51 -36.68 1.95 23.69
N LEU A 52 -35.63 1.62 24.45
CA LEU A 52 -34.25 2.06 24.18
C LEU A 52 -33.56 1.19 23.10
N ASP A 53 -34.20 0.10 22.69
CA ASP A 53 -33.77 -0.77 21.60
C ASP A 53 -33.62 -0.01 20.28
N LYS A 54 -34.58 0.87 19.96
CA LYS A 54 -34.54 1.71 18.75
C LYS A 54 -33.35 2.67 18.78
N LEU A 55 -33.11 3.28 19.93
CA LEU A 55 -32.04 4.26 20.11
C LEU A 55 -30.65 3.60 19.98
N ILE A 56 -30.50 2.37 20.47
CA ILE A 56 -29.30 1.55 20.28
C ILE A 56 -29.13 1.17 18.80
N ALA A 57 -30.21 0.79 18.11
CA ALA A 57 -30.17 0.43 16.70
C ALA A 57 -29.76 1.62 15.81
N GLU A 58 -30.32 2.81 16.08
CA GLU A 58 -29.94 4.05 15.40
C GLU A 58 -28.47 4.42 15.63
N GLY A 59 -27.96 4.23 16.86
CA GLY A 59 -26.54 4.40 17.18
C GLY A 59 -25.66 3.41 16.41
N ALA A 60 -26.08 2.14 16.31
CA ALA A 60 -25.35 1.11 15.57
C ALA A 60 -25.26 1.41 14.07
N GLU A 61 -26.35 1.90 13.46
CA GLU A 61 -26.33 2.33 12.05
C GLU A 61 -25.43 3.54 11.82
N ARG A 62 -25.44 4.53 12.74
CA ARG A 62 -24.51 5.67 12.69
C ARG A 62 -23.04 5.26 12.81
N GLN A 63 -22.74 4.32 13.71
CA GLN A 63 -21.40 3.77 13.89
C GLN A 63 -20.90 3.07 12.61
N ARG A 64 -21.76 2.27 11.96
CA ARG A 64 -21.44 1.61 10.68
C ARG A 64 -21.21 2.62 9.56
N ALA A 65 -22.11 3.60 9.41
CA ALA A 65 -21.99 4.62 8.38
C ALA A 65 -20.68 5.42 8.50
N ARG A 66 -20.26 5.77 9.73
CA ARG A 66 -18.95 6.41 9.97
C ARG A 66 -17.78 5.49 9.62
N ALA A 67 -17.82 4.23 10.05
CA ALA A 67 -16.75 3.27 9.76
C ALA A 67 -16.56 3.07 8.25
N ASP A 68 -17.65 3.03 7.48
CA ASP A 68 -17.61 2.90 6.02
C ASP A 68 -17.04 4.16 5.34
N GLN A 69 -17.35 5.36 5.86
CA GLN A 69 -16.76 6.61 5.37
C GLN A 69 -15.24 6.66 5.60
N VAL A 70 -14.77 6.26 6.78
CA VAL A 70 -13.33 6.21 7.11
C VAL A 70 -12.63 5.19 6.22
N LYS A 71 -13.17 3.96 6.12
CA LYS A 71 -12.62 2.90 5.24
C LYS A 71 -12.58 3.33 3.76
N GLY A 72 -13.58 4.09 3.30
CA GLY A 72 -13.64 4.61 1.93
C GLY A 72 -12.66 5.77 1.68
N GLY A 73 -12.42 6.62 2.69
CA GLY A 73 -11.46 7.73 2.62
C GLY A 73 -10.02 7.25 2.53
N ASP A 74 -9.63 6.29 3.37
CA ASP A 74 -8.26 5.78 3.45
C ASP A 74 -7.85 5.04 2.17
N LYS A 75 -8.75 4.22 1.60
CA LYS A 75 -8.50 3.52 0.32
C LYS A 75 -8.25 4.50 -0.82
N ARG A 76 -9.05 5.56 -0.94
CA ARG A 76 -8.89 6.58 -1.99
C ARG A 76 -7.58 7.34 -1.84
N SER A 77 -7.11 7.58 -0.61
CA SER A 77 -5.82 8.22 -0.34
C SER A 77 -4.65 7.35 -0.80
N ALA A 78 -4.65 6.07 -0.38
CA ALA A 78 -3.60 5.12 -0.73
C ALA A 78 -3.52 4.86 -2.23
N GLU A 79 -4.66 4.69 -2.90
CA GLU A 79 -4.74 4.51 -4.35
C GLU A 79 -4.19 5.73 -5.11
N ARG A 80 -4.51 6.96 -4.66
CA ARG A 80 -3.97 8.18 -5.26
C ARG A 80 -2.46 8.28 -5.11
N ALA A 81 -1.92 7.96 -3.93
CA ALA A 81 -0.48 7.95 -3.70
C ALA A 81 0.23 6.93 -4.61
N MET A 82 -0.35 5.74 -4.78
CA MET A 82 0.19 4.71 -5.67
C MET A 82 0.18 5.16 -7.13
N ILE A 83 -0.91 5.77 -7.60
CA ILE A 83 -1.00 6.31 -8.97
C ILE A 83 0.06 7.40 -9.21
N GLN A 84 0.26 8.31 -8.26
CA GLN A 84 1.28 9.35 -8.36
C GLN A 84 2.69 8.77 -8.44
N ARG A 85 2.99 7.78 -7.61
CA ARG A 85 4.28 7.08 -7.64
C ARG A 85 4.53 6.40 -8.98
N LEU A 86 3.56 5.62 -9.48
CA LEU A 86 3.68 4.94 -10.77
C LEU A 86 3.88 5.92 -11.94
N ARG A 87 3.22 7.08 -11.90
CA ARG A 87 3.43 8.14 -12.90
C ARG A 87 4.84 8.71 -12.86
N ALA A 88 5.40 8.92 -11.67
CA ALA A 88 6.76 9.40 -11.51
C ALA A 88 7.79 8.38 -12.02
N GLU A 89 7.61 7.10 -11.70
CA GLU A 89 8.47 6.00 -12.18
C GLU A 89 8.41 5.90 -13.71
N LEU A 90 7.23 6.01 -14.31
CA LEU A 90 7.06 5.99 -15.77
C LEU A 90 7.74 7.20 -16.43
N ALA A 91 7.56 8.41 -15.88
CA ALA A 91 8.21 9.61 -16.40
C ALA A 91 9.74 9.49 -16.35
N GLN A 92 10.29 8.96 -15.26
CA GLN A 92 11.72 8.72 -15.12
C GLN A 92 12.23 7.68 -16.13
N ALA A 93 11.52 6.57 -16.30
CA ALA A 93 11.88 5.54 -17.28
C ALA A 93 11.84 6.07 -18.72
N VAL A 94 10.85 6.89 -19.06
CA VAL A 94 10.76 7.54 -20.37
C VAL A 94 11.97 8.45 -20.61
N GLU A 95 12.36 9.24 -19.62
CA GLU A 95 13.51 10.14 -19.75
C GLU A 95 14.83 9.37 -19.88
N GLN A 96 15.01 8.31 -19.09
CA GLN A 96 16.17 7.43 -19.22
C GLN A 96 16.24 6.77 -20.61
N ASN A 97 15.10 6.29 -21.12
CA ASN A 97 15.04 5.71 -22.46
C ASN A 97 15.39 6.73 -23.54
N LYS A 98 14.90 7.97 -23.44
CA LYS A 98 15.28 9.04 -24.38
C LYS A 98 16.78 9.28 -24.38
N GLN A 99 17.39 9.34 -23.21
CA GLN A 99 18.84 9.55 -23.08
C GLN A 99 19.64 8.37 -23.66
N LEU A 100 19.20 7.13 -23.43
CA LEU A 100 19.83 5.94 -24.00
C LEU A 100 19.71 5.92 -25.53
N MET A 101 18.53 6.22 -26.07
CA MET A 101 18.31 6.30 -27.51
C MET A 101 19.17 7.39 -28.14
N ALA A 102 19.26 8.57 -27.53
CA ALA A 102 20.14 9.64 -28.00
C ALA A 102 21.61 9.20 -28.05
N ARG A 103 22.07 8.45 -27.03
CA ARG A 103 23.43 7.89 -27.02
C ARG A 103 23.63 6.84 -28.11
N LEU A 104 22.66 5.96 -28.33
CA LEU A 104 22.71 4.96 -29.40
C LEU A 104 22.82 5.63 -30.77
N CYS A 105 21.99 6.65 -31.05
CA CYS A 105 22.08 7.39 -32.30
C CYS A 105 23.45 8.05 -32.50
N LEU A 106 24.07 8.58 -31.44
CA LEU A 106 25.43 9.12 -31.52
C LEU A 106 26.46 8.03 -31.82
N VAL A 107 26.33 6.85 -31.22
CA VAL A 107 27.21 5.70 -31.48
C VAL A 107 27.09 5.22 -32.92
N GLU A 108 25.87 5.09 -33.44
CA GLU A 108 25.61 4.74 -34.84
C GLU A 108 26.18 5.77 -35.81
N ALA A 109 25.94 7.07 -35.55
CA ALA A 109 26.48 8.13 -36.38
C ALA A 109 28.03 8.11 -36.40
N ASN A 110 28.65 7.85 -35.25
CA ASN A 110 30.10 7.70 -35.17
C ASN A 110 30.62 6.46 -35.89
N ALA A 111 29.88 5.34 -35.85
CA ALA A 111 30.26 4.14 -36.59
C ALA A 111 30.28 4.39 -38.10
N VAL A 112 29.25 5.07 -38.62
CA VAL A 112 29.21 5.51 -40.02
C VAL A 112 30.39 6.41 -40.36
N ASN A 113 30.70 7.39 -39.50
CA ASN A 113 31.86 8.29 -39.70
C ASN A 113 33.22 7.56 -39.68
N LEU A 114 33.30 6.42 -38.98
CA LEU A 114 34.49 5.55 -38.93
C LEU A 114 34.49 4.47 -40.02
N ASN A 115 33.56 4.54 -40.99
CA ASN A 115 33.35 3.55 -42.05
C ASN A 115 33.11 2.13 -41.51
N ILE A 116 32.51 2.01 -40.32
CA ILE A 116 32.03 0.75 -39.75
C ILE A 116 30.54 0.65 -40.08
N ASP A 117 30.11 -0.48 -40.64
CA ASP A 117 28.69 -0.73 -40.87
C ASP A 117 27.95 -0.80 -39.50
N PRO A 118 26.99 0.10 -39.23
CA PRO A 118 26.33 0.20 -37.92
C PRO A 118 25.61 -1.10 -37.50
N GLU A 119 25.16 -1.91 -38.46
CA GLU A 119 24.52 -3.21 -38.18
C GLU A 119 25.49 -4.21 -37.49
N HIS A 120 26.80 -4.03 -37.65
CA HIS A 120 27.79 -4.85 -36.96
C HIS A 120 27.84 -4.59 -35.45
N LEU A 121 27.40 -3.42 -34.97
CA LEU A 121 27.38 -3.08 -33.55
C LEU A 121 26.38 -3.91 -32.74
N TYR A 122 25.30 -4.36 -33.40
CA TYR A 122 24.23 -5.12 -32.77
C TYR A 122 24.46 -6.63 -32.81
N ARG A 123 25.55 -7.09 -33.46
CA ARG A 123 25.89 -8.50 -33.50
C ARG A 123 26.37 -8.96 -32.14
N VAL A 124 25.92 -10.15 -31.73
CA VAL A 124 26.36 -10.78 -30.49
C VAL A 124 27.87 -10.99 -30.58
N ILE A 125 28.62 -10.34 -29.69
CA ILE A 125 30.07 -10.52 -29.59
C ILE A 125 30.34 -11.92 -29.03
N PRO A 126 31.09 -12.80 -29.72
CA PRO A 126 31.44 -14.09 -29.19
C PRO A 126 32.26 -13.92 -27.91
N LYS A 127 32.13 -14.86 -26.96
CA LYS A 127 32.94 -14.83 -25.74
C LYS A 127 34.42 -14.81 -26.14
N PRO A 128 35.24 -13.95 -25.51
CA PRO A 128 36.67 -13.94 -25.78
C PRO A 128 37.24 -15.32 -25.49
N ASP A 129 38.15 -15.78 -26.33
CA ASP A 129 38.79 -17.07 -26.15
C ASP A 129 39.72 -17.03 -24.93
N CYS A 130 39.26 -17.61 -23.81
CA CYS A 130 39.98 -17.66 -22.55
C CYS A 130 40.93 -18.88 -22.45
N THR A 131 41.14 -19.62 -23.54
CA THR A 131 41.98 -20.85 -23.52
C THR A 131 43.46 -20.57 -23.31
N THR A 132 43.94 -19.34 -23.57
CA THR A 132 45.33 -18.96 -23.31
C THR A 132 45.39 -17.91 -22.20
N SER A 133 45.70 -18.36 -20.99
CA SER A 133 46.10 -17.44 -19.93
C SER A 133 47.44 -16.80 -20.32
N PHE A 134 47.49 -15.46 -20.36
CA PHE A 134 48.75 -14.73 -20.53
C PHE A 134 49.71 -14.95 -19.33
N ALA A 135 49.17 -15.42 -18.20
CA ALA A 135 49.93 -15.92 -17.07
C ALA A 135 50.52 -17.31 -17.39
N GLY A 136 51.79 -17.37 -17.82
CA GLY A 136 52.49 -18.64 -18.03
C GLY A 136 53.56 -18.66 -19.13
N ARG A 137 53.69 -17.61 -19.95
CA ARG A 137 54.82 -17.52 -20.91
C ARG A 137 56.09 -17.03 -20.24
N GLU A 138 56.62 -17.83 -19.30
CA GLU A 138 58.02 -17.71 -18.91
C GLU A 138 58.89 -18.37 -19.99
N ASN A 139 59.69 -17.50 -20.63
CA ASN A 139 60.80 -17.77 -21.53
C ASN A 139 61.46 -19.16 -21.38
N LYS A 140 61.13 -20.12 -22.25
CA LYS A 140 62.10 -21.14 -22.65
C LYS A 140 63.05 -20.51 -23.67
N ARG A 141 64.11 -19.87 -23.15
CA ARG A 141 65.32 -19.57 -23.94
C ARG A 141 65.93 -20.92 -24.31
N ASP A 142 65.85 -21.27 -25.58
CA ASP A 142 66.60 -22.39 -26.14
C ASP A 142 68.09 -22.19 -25.89
N THR A 143 68.63 -23.02 -25.02
CA THR A 143 70.07 -23.19 -24.83
C THR A 143 70.54 -24.27 -25.79
N HIS A 144 70.75 -23.89 -27.05
CA HIS A 144 71.60 -24.68 -27.95
C HIS A 144 73.02 -24.16 -27.91
N ARG A 145 73.77 -24.73 -26.96
CA ARG A 145 75.22 -24.72 -26.90
C ARG A 145 75.68 -26.12 -27.29
N ARG A 146 76.07 -26.32 -28.55
CA ARG A 146 77.18 -27.17 -29.04
C ARG A 146 77.20 -27.17 -30.56
#